data_AF-A0A933P5Q3-F1
#
_entry.id   AF-A0A933P5Q3-F1
#
_cell.length_a   1.000
_cell.length_b   1.000
_cell.length_c   1.000
_cell.angle_alpha   90.00
_cell.angle_beta   90.00
_cell.angle_gamma   90.00
#
_symmetry.space_group_name_H-M   'P 1'
#
loop_
_entity.id
_entity.type
_entity.pdbx_description
1 polymer ?
#
loop_
_entity_poly.entity_id
_entity_poly.type
_entity_poly.pdbx_seq_one_letter_code
_entity_poly.pdbx_strand_id
1 'polypeptide(L)'
;MRPQRIEPGAGQESVWDYPRPPAVVPFPGRVRIVHGGHLAFYAQLMDECWVDDEQVQPNPGNFYGGWITSAVVGPFKGGPGTRRW
;
A
#
# COMPACT_ATOMS: atom_id res chain seq x y z
N MET A 1 3.67 -12.37 26.71
CA MET A 1 4.96 -11.65 26.83
C MET A 1 4.73 -10.19 26.45
N ARG A 2 5.31 -9.22 27.16
CA ARG A 2 5.24 -7.80 26.73
C ARG A 2 6.39 -7.55 25.73
N PRO A 3 6.14 -6.89 24.59
CA PRO A 3 7.21 -6.53 23.67
C PRO A 3 8.20 -5.59 24.37
N GLN A 4 9.50 -5.88 24.24
CA GLN A 4 10.56 -5.02 24.77
C GLN A 4 10.90 -3.93 23.76
N ARG A 5 11.18 -2.72 24.26
CA ARG A 5 11.70 -1.63 23.44
C ARG A 5 13.12 -1.98 22.98
N ILE A 6 13.42 -1.68 21.72
CA ILE A 6 14.75 -1.76 21.13
C ILE A 6 15.23 -0.32 20.91
N GLU A 7 16.47 -0.02 21.29
CA GLU A 7 17.09 1.28 21.02
C GLU A 7 17.40 1.42 19.52
N PRO A 8 16.98 2.52 18.85
CA PRO A 8 17.23 2.72 17.43
C PRO A 8 18.71 3.00 17.15
N GLY A 9 19.21 2.48 16.03
CA GLY A 9 20.53 2.84 15.50
C GLY A 9 20.54 4.21 14.80
N ALA A 10 21.71 4.59 14.27
CA ALA A 10 21.86 5.85 13.54
C ALA A 10 20.90 5.94 12.33
N GLY A 11 20.07 6.99 12.29
CA GLY A 11 19.09 7.22 11.22
C GLY A 11 17.82 6.38 11.30
N GLN A 12 17.66 5.55 12.34
CA GLN A 12 16.42 4.82 12.60
C GLN A 12 15.50 5.61 13.54
N GLU A 13 14.19 5.42 13.36
CA GLU A 13 13.17 5.95 14.27
C GLU A 13 12.60 4.80 15.12
N SER A 14 12.23 5.10 16.38
CA SER A 14 11.53 4.12 17.21
C SER A 14 10.02 4.31 17.09
N VAL A 15 9.30 3.25 16.74
CA VAL A 15 7.81 3.26 16.70
C VAL A 15 7.19 3.56 18.07
N TRP A 16 7.94 3.37 19.16
CA TRP A 16 7.50 3.70 20.52
C TRP A 16 7.31 5.20 20.75
N ASP A 17 8.02 6.03 19.96
CA ASP A 17 8.01 7.49 20.04
C ASP A 17 6.91 8.11 19.15
N TYR A 18 6.20 7.30 18.36
CA TYR A 18 5.07 7.79 17.57
C TYR A 18 3.92 8.26 18.47
N PRO A 19 3.24 9.36 18.11
CA PRO A 19 2.18 9.93 18.92
C PRO A 19 1.04 8.93 19.11
N ARG A 20 0.42 8.99 20.29
CA ARG A 20 -0.74 8.18 20.65
C ARG A 20 -1.85 9.12 21.13
N PRO A 21 -2.90 9.36 20.32
CA PRO A 21 -3.26 8.65 19.07
C PRO A 21 -2.33 8.92 17.87
N PRO A 22 -2.27 8.01 16.88
CA PRO A 22 -1.44 8.18 15.68
C PRO A 22 -1.77 9.49 14.93
N ALA A 23 -0.74 10.16 14.44
CA ALA A 23 -0.87 11.35 13.61
C ALA A 23 -0.62 11.02 12.14
N VAL A 24 -1.43 11.60 11.24
CA VAL A 24 -1.15 11.60 9.80
C VAL A 24 -0.37 12.86 9.49
N VAL A 25 0.89 12.72 9.12
CA VAL A 25 1.78 13.84 8.81
C VAL A 25 2.16 13.79 7.33
N PRO A 26 2.05 14.91 6.58
CA PRO A 26 2.51 14.95 5.20
C PRO A 26 4.01 14.66 5.09
N PHE A 27 4.38 13.77 4.18
CA PHE A 27 5.77 13.51 3.85
C PHE A 27 6.08 14.14 2.48
N PRO A 28 6.98 15.15 2.40
CA PRO A 28 7.26 15.84 1.14
C PRO A 28 8.19 15.05 0.21
N GLY A 29 8.82 13.97 0.71
CA GLY A 29 9.72 13.14 -0.08
C GLY A 29 8.98 12.17 -1.00
N ARG A 30 9.71 11.62 -1.97
CA ARG A 30 9.23 10.50 -2.77
C ARG A 30 9.51 9.18 -2.06
N VAL A 31 8.50 8.33 -1.95
CA VAL A 31 8.65 6.97 -1.43
C VAL A 31 8.81 6.01 -2.60
N ARG A 32 9.81 5.12 -2.52
CA ARG A 32 9.98 4.01 -3.46
C ARG A 32 9.88 2.70 -2.69
N ILE A 33 8.93 1.86 -3.08
CA ILE A 33 8.71 0.55 -2.47
C ILE A 33 9.30 -0.50 -3.42
N VAL A 34 10.29 -1.24 -2.94
CA VAL A 34 10.93 -2.33 -3.69
C VAL A 34 10.77 -3.62 -2.90
N HIS A 35 10.20 -4.65 -3.54
CA HIS A 35 10.06 -5.98 -2.95
C HIS A 35 10.58 -7.04 -3.93
N GLY A 36 11.56 -7.83 -3.49
CA GLY A 36 12.17 -8.87 -4.34
C GLY A 36 12.72 -8.34 -5.67
N GLY A 37 13.23 -7.10 -5.69
CA GLY A 37 13.72 -6.44 -6.90
C GLY A 37 12.66 -5.74 -7.78
N HIS A 38 11.38 -5.85 -7.42
CA HIS A 38 10.27 -5.28 -8.19
C HIS A 38 9.72 -4.00 -7.52
N LEU A 39 9.28 -3.04 -8.34
CA LEU A 39 8.59 -1.86 -7.86
C LEU A 39 7.15 -2.19 -7.49
N ALA A 40 6.70 -1.72 -6.33
CA ALA A 40 5.28 -1.73 -5.97
C ALA A 40 4.68 -0.34 -6.23
N PHE A 41 3.60 -0.30 -7.00
CA PHE A 41 2.88 0.92 -7.36
C PHE A 41 1.39 0.64 -7.56
N TYR A 42 0.60 1.71 -7.47
CA TYR A 42 -0.84 1.66 -7.70
C TYR A 42 -1.12 1.79 -9.19
N ALA A 43 -1.81 0.79 -9.77
CA ALA A 43 -2.22 0.84 -11.17
C ALA A 43 -3.13 2.05 -11.46
N GLN A 44 -3.88 2.53 -10.46
CA GLN A 44 -4.70 3.75 -10.53
C GLN A 44 -3.93 5.03 -10.91
N LEU A 45 -2.61 5.04 -10.71
CA LEU A 45 -1.78 6.22 -10.91
C LEU A 45 -0.94 6.16 -12.20
N MET A 46 -1.03 5.07 -12.94
CA MET A 46 -0.30 4.87 -14.19
C MET A 46 -1.24 5.05 -15.39
N ASP A 47 -0.70 5.44 -16.54
CA ASP A 47 -1.48 5.53 -17.77
C ASP A 47 -1.97 4.14 -18.19
N GLU A 48 -1.08 3.13 -18.13
CA GLU A 48 -1.42 1.74 -18.46
C GLU A 48 -0.61 0.74 -17.61
N CYS A 49 -1.24 -0.39 -17.28
CA CYS A 49 -0.64 -1.51 -16.58
C CYS A 49 -1.11 -2.80 -17.24
N TRP A 50 -0.19 -3.70 -17.56
CA TRP A 50 -0.48 -4.92 -18.30
C TRP A 50 0.08 -6.14 -17.57
N VAL A 51 -0.65 -7.25 -17.64
CA VAL A 51 -0.17 -8.59 -17.30
C VAL A 51 -0.28 -9.40 -18.59
N ASP A 52 0.86 -9.81 -19.14
CA ASP A 52 0.95 -10.36 -20.49
C ASP A 52 0.25 -9.44 -21.51
N ASP A 53 -0.75 -9.94 -22.23
CA ASP A 53 -1.54 -9.20 -23.22
C ASP A 53 -2.85 -8.60 -22.64
N GLU A 54 -3.05 -8.64 -21.32
CA GLU A 54 -4.25 -8.12 -20.67
C GLU A 54 -3.98 -6.83 -19.91
N GLN A 55 -4.72 -5.77 -20.27
CA GLN A 55 -4.71 -4.53 -19.50
C GLN A 55 -5.44 -4.73 -18.17
N VAL A 56 -4.77 -4.37 -17.09
CA VAL A 56 -5.25 -4.52 -15.73
C VAL A 56 -6.32 -3.48 -15.42
N GLN A 57 -7.42 -3.92 -14.83
CA GLN A 57 -8.35 -3.03 -14.15
C GLN A 57 -7.85 -2.76 -12.72
N PRO A 58 -7.69 -1.50 -12.30
CA PRO A 58 -7.30 -1.23 -10.93
C PRO A 58 -8.46 -1.50 -9.95
N ASN A 59 -8.14 -1.90 -8.72
CA ASN A 59 -9.14 -1.94 -7.65
C ASN A 59 -9.85 -0.58 -7.51
N PRO A 60 -11.17 -0.55 -7.27
CA PRO A 60 -11.87 0.72 -7.04
C PRO A 60 -11.32 1.48 -5.83
N GLY A 61 -11.38 2.81 -5.88
CA GLY A 61 -10.86 3.68 -4.81
C GLY A 61 -9.34 3.86 -4.86
N ASN A 62 -8.77 4.42 -3.79
CA ASN A 62 -7.36 4.84 -3.74
C ASN A 62 -6.59 4.21 -2.57
N PHE A 63 -7.20 3.27 -1.86
CA PHE A 63 -6.61 2.65 -0.67
C PHE A 63 -5.95 1.30 -1.00
N TYR A 64 -6.54 0.50 -1.89
CA TYR A 64 -6.01 -0.80 -2.27
C TYR A 64 -5.34 -0.71 -3.65
N GLY A 65 -4.08 -1.11 -3.75
CA GLY A 65 -3.33 -1.18 -5.00
C GLY A 65 -3.52 -2.49 -5.75
N GLY A 66 -4.76 -2.98 -5.87
CA GLY A 66 -5.07 -4.26 -6.51
C GLY A 66 -5.00 -4.18 -8.04
N TRP A 67 -4.58 -5.29 -8.65
CA TRP A 67 -4.45 -5.49 -10.10
C TRP A 67 -5.43 -6.58 -10.51
N ILE A 68 -6.54 -6.22 -11.16
CA ILE A 68 -7.60 -7.14 -11.56
C ILE A 68 -7.42 -7.50 -13.04
N THR A 69 -7.34 -8.79 -13.32
CA THR A 69 -7.41 -9.39 -14.65
C THR A 69 -8.63 -10.33 -14.73
N SER A 70 -8.90 -10.86 -15.92
CA SER A 70 -9.95 -11.83 -16.21
C SER A 70 -9.82 -13.12 -15.38
N ALA A 71 -8.60 -13.42 -14.90
CA ALA A 71 -8.33 -14.58 -14.05
C ALA A 71 -8.78 -14.39 -12.59
N VAL A 72 -9.11 -13.17 -12.16
CA VAL A 72 -9.48 -12.86 -10.78
C VAL A 72 -10.91 -12.33 -10.74
N VAL A 73 -11.79 -13.01 -10.00
CA VAL A 73 -13.22 -12.64 -9.89
C VAL A 73 -13.53 -12.11 -8.49
N GLY A 74 -14.32 -11.03 -8.45
CA GLY A 74 -14.69 -10.30 -7.24
C GLY A 74 -15.92 -10.85 -6.51
N PRO A 75 -16.33 -10.19 -5.41
CA PRO A 75 -16.28 -8.72 -5.26
C PRO A 75 -14.96 -8.15 -4.73
N PHE A 76 -14.62 -6.93 -5.14
CA PHE A 76 -13.33 -6.28 -4.84
C PHE A 76 -13.45 -5.18 -3.80
N LYS A 77 -12.52 -5.14 -2.83
CA LYS A 77 -12.44 -4.07 -1.82
C LYS A 77 -12.00 -2.74 -2.44
N GLY A 78 -12.59 -1.66 -1.93
CA GLY A 78 -12.25 -0.28 -2.26
C GLY A 78 -13.40 0.52 -2.88
N GLY A 79 -14.42 -0.17 -3.42
CA GLY A 79 -15.65 0.45 -3.90
C GLY A 79 -16.63 0.83 -2.78
N PRO A 80 -17.66 1.66 -3.08
CA PRO A 80 -18.76 1.93 -2.16
C PRO A 80 -19.36 0.64 -1.59
N GLY A 81 -19.67 0.61 -0.29
CA GLY A 81 -20.25 -0.57 0.37
C GLY A 81 -19.26 -1.67 0.76
N THR A 82 -17.98 -1.57 0.37
CA THR A 82 -16.95 -2.59 0.69
C THR A 82 -16.09 -2.26 1.92
N ARG A 83 -16.40 -1.14 2.60
CA ARG A 83 -15.71 -0.74 3.84
C ARG A 83 -16.11 -1.70 4.96
N ARG A 84 -15.12 -2.18 5.74
CA ARG A 84 -15.26 -3.13 6.87
C ARG A 84 -15.54 -4.59 6.50
N TRP A 85 -15.41 -4.95 5.22
CA TRP A 85 -15.24 -6.35 4.80
C TRP A 85 -13.89 -6.90 5.29
#